data_AF-A0AAV7I6D2-F1
#
_entry.id   AF-A0AAV7I6D2-F1
#
_cell.length_a   1.000
_cell.length_b   1.000
_cell.length_c   1.000
_cell.angle_alpha   90.00
_cell.angle_beta   90.00
_cell.angle_gamma   90.00
#
_symmetry.space_group_name_H-M   'P 1'
#
loop_
_entity.id
_entity.type
_entity.pdbx_description
1 polymer ?
#
loop_
_entity_poly.entity_id
_entity_poly.type
_entity_poly.pdbx_seq_one_letter_code
_entity_poly.pdbx_strand_id
1 'polypeptide(L)'
;MGVKLPQSFKVLTYAGIWRPREWKGLKARAYDLYTSIVIFFHLSFLTSGLLDMEFENFEFAAMVDHVSLVVGYVQNIPKITSILNYRQNIIEVIDKLQIHPLRLKNYDEELIHAKYDRLDRMITFWFPKLGMTSIAWYTMRHFVAINTPYGLPYRGYFPYNYTVNPVIYWCTAVKQMYSVIILAVVNAGFNVFLPTMMFQVCGKLTVLQHRFKLLIKKLEIIASTDKKVLSEDKLKILEQQLLHDWVENHIAILK
;
A
#
# COMPACT_ATOMS: atom_id res chain seq x y z
N MET A 1 10.25 1.49 21.79
CA MET A 1 9.03 0.69 21.57
C MET A 1 8.63 0.89 20.11
N GLY A 2 8.63 -0.18 19.30
CA GLY A 2 8.59 -0.08 17.84
C GLY A 2 7.24 0.39 17.30
N VAL A 3 7.31 1.31 16.33
CA VAL A 3 6.18 1.80 15.53
C VAL A 3 5.55 0.62 14.79
N LYS A 4 4.30 0.26 15.11
CA LYS A 4 3.60 -0.84 14.41
C LYS A 4 3.10 -0.32 13.06
N LEU A 5 3.86 -0.61 12.01
CA LEU A 5 3.50 -0.28 10.63
C LEU A 5 2.25 -1.07 10.20
N PRO A 6 1.34 -0.45 9.41
CA PRO A 6 0.23 -1.16 8.77
C PRO A 6 0.73 -2.39 8.01
N GLN A 7 -0.08 -3.45 7.96
CA GLN A 7 0.34 -4.71 7.35
C GLN A 7 0.59 -4.57 5.85
N SER A 8 -0.03 -3.59 5.19
CA SER A 8 0.17 -3.24 3.79
C SER A 8 1.63 -2.94 3.44
N PHE A 9 2.41 -2.35 4.36
CA PHE A 9 3.84 -2.11 4.16
C PHE A 9 4.65 -3.40 4.03
N LYS A 10 4.19 -4.51 4.62
CA LYS A 10 4.85 -5.81 4.43
C LYS A 10 4.67 -6.31 3.01
N VAL A 11 3.48 -6.11 2.41
CA VAL A 11 3.23 -6.46 1.01
C VAL A 11 4.15 -5.64 0.09
N LEU A 12 4.26 -4.33 0.32
CA LEU A 12 5.19 -3.47 -0.42
C LEU A 12 6.68 -3.80 -0.17
N THR A 13 7.02 -4.35 1.00
CA THR A 13 8.37 -4.84 1.30
C THR A 13 8.67 -6.11 0.51
N TYR A 14 7.73 -7.07 0.45
CA TYR A 14 7.89 -8.27 -0.38
C TYR A 14 7.88 -7.94 -1.87
N ALA A 15 7.20 -6.86 -2.28
CA ALA A 15 7.23 -6.35 -3.64
C ALA A 15 8.58 -5.72 -4.05
N GLY A 16 9.50 -5.54 -3.10
CA GLY A 16 10.80 -4.91 -3.35
C GLY A 16 10.77 -3.39 -3.47
N ILE A 17 9.70 -2.73 -3.00
CA ILE A 17 9.54 -1.26 -3.13
C ILE A 17 9.76 -0.57 -1.78
N TRP A 18 9.23 -1.13 -0.69
CA TRP A 18 9.29 -0.48 0.61
C TRP A 18 10.42 -1.03 1.49
N ARG A 19 11.49 -0.26 1.68
CA ARG A 19 12.56 -0.63 2.61
C ARG A 19 12.13 -0.43 4.07
N PRO A 20 12.15 -1.47 4.93
CA PRO A 20 11.85 -1.32 6.35
C PRO A 20 12.86 -0.41 7.07
N ARG A 21 12.40 0.36 8.06
CA ARG A 21 13.22 1.34 8.79
C ARG A 21 14.30 0.69 9.65
N GLU A 22 14.05 -0.53 10.10
CA GLU A 22 14.94 -1.31 10.97
C GLU A 22 16.19 -1.81 10.23
N TRP A 23 16.15 -1.86 8.89
CA TRP A 23 17.23 -2.43 8.10
C TRP A 23 18.28 -1.37 7.83
N LYS A 24 19.48 -1.57 8.39
CA LYS A 24 20.65 -0.69 8.24
C LYS A 24 21.86 -1.48 7.74
N GLY A 25 22.89 -0.78 7.27
CA GLY A 25 24.15 -1.39 6.84
C GLY A 25 24.01 -2.30 5.62
N LEU A 26 24.58 -3.51 5.68
CA LEU A 26 24.59 -4.47 4.57
C LEU A 26 23.18 -4.89 4.14
N LYS A 27 22.28 -5.09 5.10
CA LYS A 27 20.89 -5.50 4.85
C LYS A 27 20.12 -4.44 4.05
N ALA A 28 20.37 -3.17 4.33
CA ALA A 28 19.78 -2.06 3.58
C ALA A 28 20.30 -2.03 2.14
N ARG A 29 21.62 -2.15 1.94
CA ARG A 29 22.21 -2.18 0.59
C ARG A 29 21.74 -3.36 -0.24
N ALA A 30 21.62 -4.55 0.36
CA ALA A 30 21.09 -5.72 -0.32
C ALA A 30 19.64 -5.52 -0.77
N TYR A 31 18.82 -4.85 0.06
CA TYR A 31 17.45 -4.50 -0.32
C TYR A 31 17.39 -3.41 -1.39
N ASP A 32 18.26 -2.40 -1.33
CA ASP A 32 18.33 -1.37 -2.39
C ASP A 32 18.71 -1.99 -3.73
N LEU A 33 19.65 -2.95 -3.74
CA LEU A 33 19.99 -3.73 -4.93
C LEU A 33 18.78 -4.54 -5.43
N TYR A 34 18.04 -5.19 -4.51
CA TYR A 34 16.81 -5.89 -4.86
C TYR A 34 15.77 -4.95 -5.50
N THR A 35 15.55 -3.75 -4.93
CA THR A 35 14.69 -2.71 -5.53
C THR A 35 15.16 -2.31 -6.92
N SER A 36 16.45 -2.08 -7.12
CA SER A 36 17.01 -1.77 -8.44
C SER A 36 16.78 -2.90 -9.45
N ILE A 37 16.94 -4.15 -9.05
CA ILE A 37 16.65 -5.32 -9.88
C ILE A 37 15.16 -5.34 -10.26
N VAL A 38 14.26 -5.16 -9.31
CA VAL A 38 12.81 -5.10 -9.56
C VAL A 38 12.46 -4.03 -10.60
N ILE A 39 12.99 -2.81 -10.44
CA ILE A 39 12.77 -1.71 -11.39
C ILE A 39 13.34 -2.04 -12.77
N PHE A 40 14.54 -2.61 -12.82
CA PHE A 40 15.17 -2.99 -14.09
C PHE A 40 14.34 -4.02 -14.86
N PHE A 41 13.86 -5.07 -14.20
CA PHE A 41 12.99 -6.06 -14.84
C PHE A 41 11.68 -5.45 -15.33
N HIS A 42 11.08 -4.57 -14.53
CA HIS A 42 9.83 -3.88 -14.88
C HIS A 42 9.99 -2.99 -16.11
N LEU A 43 11.08 -2.21 -16.18
CA LEU A 43 11.39 -1.35 -17.33
C LEU A 43 11.77 -2.17 -18.56
N SER A 44 12.60 -3.21 -18.41
CA SER A 44 12.99 -4.10 -19.51
C SER A 44 11.78 -4.79 -20.15
N PHE A 45 10.80 -5.19 -19.34
CA PHE A 45 9.60 -5.83 -19.86
C PHE A 45 8.64 -4.82 -20.51
N LEU A 46 8.51 -3.60 -19.95
CA LEU A 46 7.76 -2.53 -20.60
C LEU A 46 8.35 -2.19 -21.97
N THR A 47 9.68 -2.06 -22.09
CA THR A 47 10.32 -1.79 -23.38
C THR A 47 10.07 -2.91 -24.39
N SER A 48 10.08 -4.18 -23.94
CA SER A 48 9.79 -5.33 -24.79
C SER A 48 8.34 -5.32 -25.29
N GLY A 49 7.37 -5.00 -24.43
CA GLY A 49 5.97 -4.87 -24.82
C GLY A 49 5.69 -3.67 -25.73
N LEU A 50 6.37 -2.54 -25.53
CA LEU A 50 6.22 -1.38 -26.43
C LEU A 50 6.77 -1.66 -27.83
N LEU A 51 7.88 -2.40 -27.93
CA LEU A 51 8.48 -2.80 -29.20
C LEU A 51 7.65 -3.86 -29.95
N ASP A 52 6.86 -4.68 -29.24
CA ASP A 52 5.94 -5.67 -29.85
C ASP A 52 4.62 -5.07 -30.35
N MET A 53 4.41 -3.76 -30.22
CA MET A 53 3.22 -3.06 -30.73
C MET A 53 3.27 -2.93 -32.26
N GLU A 54 3.28 -4.06 -32.96
CA GLU A 54 3.12 -4.13 -34.40
C GLU A 54 1.64 -4.37 -34.73
N PHE A 55 1.04 -3.47 -35.53
CA PHE A 55 -0.38 -3.51 -35.89
C PHE A 55 -0.68 -4.45 -37.08
N GLU A 56 0.31 -5.20 -37.58
CA GLU A 56 0.18 -5.98 -38.82
C GLU A 56 -0.70 -7.23 -38.69
N ASN A 57 -0.78 -7.85 -37.50
CA ASN A 57 -1.59 -9.04 -37.25
C ASN A 57 -2.72 -8.76 -36.25
N PHE A 58 -3.88 -8.35 -36.77
CA PHE A 58 -5.02 -7.91 -35.96
C PHE A 58 -5.86 -9.09 -35.44
N GLU A 59 -5.47 -9.64 -34.29
CA GLU A 59 -6.38 -10.41 -33.44
C GLU A 59 -6.83 -9.54 -32.26
N PHE A 60 -8.10 -9.12 -32.25
CA PHE A 60 -8.61 -8.12 -31.31
C PHE A 60 -8.42 -8.52 -29.83
N ALA A 61 -8.69 -9.78 -29.48
CA ALA A 61 -8.56 -10.26 -28.10
C ALA A 61 -7.11 -10.24 -27.61
N ALA A 62 -6.17 -10.77 -28.41
CA ALA A 62 -4.74 -10.77 -28.09
C ALA A 62 -4.16 -9.34 -28.00
N MET A 63 -4.65 -8.43 -28.84
CA MET A 63 -4.27 -7.01 -28.80
C MET A 63 -4.75 -6.34 -27.51
N VAL A 64 -6.02 -6.54 -27.12
CA VAL A 64 -6.58 -5.97 -25.87
C VAL A 64 -5.79 -6.47 -24.67
N ASP A 65 -5.46 -7.76 -24.63
CA ASP A 65 -4.67 -8.35 -23.54
C ASP A 65 -3.26 -7.74 -23.46
N HIS A 66 -2.57 -7.61 -24.60
CA HIS A 66 -1.24 -7.03 -24.67
C HIS A 66 -1.24 -5.54 -24.26
N VAL A 67 -2.17 -4.74 -24.80
CA VAL A 67 -2.33 -3.33 -24.45
C VAL A 67 -2.67 -3.17 -22.97
N SER A 68 -3.57 -4.01 -22.43
CA SER A 68 -3.91 -3.99 -21.00
C SER A 68 -2.70 -4.26 -20.12
N LEU A 69 -1.83 -5.20 -20.52
CA LEU A 69 -0.59 -5.49 -19.80
C LEU A 69 0.37 -4.29 -19.84
N VAL A 70 0.61 -3.71 -21.02
CA VAL A 70 1.50 -2.53 -21.18
C VAL A 70 0.98 -1.35 -20.37
N VAL A 71 -0.33 -1.07 -20.42
CA VAL A 71 -0.96 -0.02 -19.60
C VAL A 71 -0.74 -0.31 -18.11
N GLY A 72 -0.85 -1.57 -17.67
CA GLY A 72 -0.53 -1.97 -16.31
C GLY A 72 0.91 -1.64 -15.89
N TYR A 73 1.89 -1.89 -16.77
CA TYR A 73 3.29 -1.52 -16.51
C TYR A 73 3.47 0.00 -16.40
N VAL A 74 2.88 0.76 -17.34
CA VAL A 74 2.94 2.23 -17.37
C VAL A 74 2.33 2.84 -16.10
N GLN A 75 1.18 2.33 -15.64
CA GLN A 75 0.52 2.79 -14.42
C GLN A 75 1.33 2.54 -13.15
N ASN A 76 2.18 1.49 -13.12
CA ASN A 76 2.97 1.16 -11.94
C ASN A 76 4.25 2.01 -11.80
N ILE A 77 4.80 2.55 -12.88
CA ILE A 77 5.99 3.42 -12.81
C ILE A 77 5.78 4.62 -11.86
N PRO A 78 4.75 5.48 -12.04
CA PRO A 78 4.56 6.63 -11.16
C PRO A 78 4.22 6.21 -9.73
N LYS A 79 3.58 5.05 -9.54
CA LYS A 79 3.32 4.47 -8.21
C LYS A 79 4.64 4.17 -7.50
N ILE A 80 5.51 3.37 -8.13
CA ILE A 80 6.84 2.98 -7.59
C ILE A 80 7.65 4.23 -7.25
N THR A 81 7.77 5.15 -8.21
CA THR A 81 8.52 6.41 -8.05
C THR A 81 7.98 7.25 -6.89
N SER A 82 6.65 7.36 -6.76
CA SER A 82 6.02 8.08 -5.66
C SER A 82 6.40 7.52 -4.29
N ILE A 83 6.35 6.19 -4.10
CA ILE A 83 6.71 5.61 -2.80
C ILE A 83 8.19 5.82 -2.47
N LEU A 84 9.08 5.69 -3.46
CA LEU A 84 10.51 5.85 -3.24
C LEU A 84 10.86 7.31 -2.88
N ASN A 85 10.29 8.27 -3.62
CA ASN A 85 10.57 9.71 -3.41
C ASN A 85 9.92 10.24 -2.13
N TYR A 86 8.66 9.88 -1.86
CA TYR A 86 7.92 10.37 -0.69
C TYR A 86 8.08 9.49 0.55
N ARG A 87 9.03 8.54 0.55
CA ARG A 87 9.23 7.59 1.65
C ARG A 87 9.39 8.28 3.00
N GLN A 88 10.17 9.36 3.08
CA GLN A 88 10.38 10.07 4.35
C GLN A 88 9.10 10.73 4.83
N ASN A 89 8.35 11.38 3.93
CA ASN A 89 7.07 12.01 4.24
C ASN A 89 6.05 10.97 4.73
N ILE A 90 5.99 9.80 4.09
CA ILE A 90 5.12 8.69 4.51
C ILE A 90 5.51 8.21 5.92
N ILE A 91 6.80 8.08 6.22
CA ILE A 91 7.27 7.71 7.56
C ILE A 91 6.90 8.79 8.58
N GLU A 92 7.07 10.06 8.24
CA GLU A 92 6.71 11.19 9.11
C GLU A 92 5.22 11.19 9.45
N VAL A 93 4.35 10.98 8.45
CA VAL A 93 2.90 10.85 8.68
C VAL A 93 2.59 9.70 9.63
N ILE A 94 3.22 8.53 9.45
CA ILE A 94 3.01 7.38 10.34
C ILE A 94 3.51 7.68 11.76
N ASP A 95 4.67 8.32 11.89
CA ASP A 95 5.24 8.71 13.19
C ASP A 95 4.31 9.71 13.89
N LYS A 96 3.78 10.72 13.18
CA LYS A 96 2.81 11.70 13.70
C LYS A 96 1.54 11.01 14.24
N LEU A 97 1.02 10.01 13.54
CA LEU A 97 -0.16 9.24 13.98
C LEU A 97 0.06 8.44 15.27
N GLN A 98 1.31 8.27 15.72
CA GLN A 98 1.66 7.48 16.90
C GLN A 98 2.14 8.33 18.09
N ILE A 99 2.38 9.62 17.88
CA ILE A 99 2.78 10.55 18.94
C ILE A 99 1.53 11.16 19.60
N HIS A 100 1.68 11.75 20.80
CA HIS A 100 0.63 12.54 21.43
C HIS A 100 0.29 13.73 20.48
N PRO A 101 -0.99 14.04 20.19
CA PRO A 101 -2.25 13.63 20.84
C PRO A 101 -2.86 12.28 20.46
N LEU A 102 -2.42 11.69 19.34
CA LEU A 102 -3.10 10.58 18.63
C LEU A 102 -2.75 9.18 19.17
N ARG A 103 -1.80 9.11 20.11
CA ARG A 103 -1.47 7.88 20.83
C ARG A 103 -2.68 7.37 21.63
N LEU A 104 -2.98 6.07 21.48
CA LEU A 104 -4.01 5.35 22.24
C LEU A 104 -3.57 5.27 23.71
N LYS A 105 -4.49 5.53 24.65
CA LYS A 105 -4.21 5.59 26.10
C LYS A 105 -4.99 4.55 26.91
N ASN A 106 -6.22 4.24 26.49
CA ASN A 106 -7.16 3.44 27.29
C ASN A 106 -7.58 2.17 26.54
N TYR A 107 -8.00 1.14 27.29
CA TYR A 107 -8.52 -0.11 26.73
C TYR A 107 -9.71 0.12 25.77
N ASP A 108 -10.63 1.04 26.12
CA ASP A 108 -11.77 1.38 25.26
C ASP A 108 -11.33 1.98 23.91
N GLU A 109 -10.26 2.77 23.91
CA GLU A 109 -9.69 3.35 22.69
C GLU A 109 -9.02 2.28 21.83
N GLU A 110 -8.33 1.33 22.45
CA GLU A 110 -7.75 0.17 21.76
C GLU A 110 -8.85 -0.70 21.14
N LEU A 111 -9.97 -0.91 21.83
CA LEU A 111 -11.11 -1.67 21.32
C LEU A 111 -11.74 -1.00 20.09
N ILE A 112 -11.91 0.33 20.13
CA ILE A 112 -12.41 1.11 18.98
C ILE A 112 -11.45 0.98 17.79
N HIS A 113 -10.13 1.12 18.04
CA HIS A 113 -9.12 1.03 17.00
C HIS A 113 -8.99 -0.40 16.43
N ALA A 114 -9.22 -1.43 17.24
CA ALA A 114 -9.11 -2.83 16.85
C ALA A 114 -10.05 -3.21 15.70
N LYS A 115 -11.19 -2.53 15.55
CA LYS A 115 -12.10 -2.69 14.41
C LYS A 115 -11.41 -2.30 13.10
N TYR A 116 -10.70 -1.18 13.08
CA TYR A 116 -9.96 -0.70 11.91
C TYR A 116 -8.74 -1.58 11.62
N ASP A 117 -8.05 -2.04 12.66
CA ASP A 117 -6.95 -2.99 12.49
C ASP A 117 -7.43 -4.35 11.94
N ARG A 118 -8.65 -4.77 12.25
CA ARG A 118 -9.27 -5.96 11.65
C ARG A 118 -9.57 -5.75 10.17
N LEU A 119 -10.09 -4.58 9.80
CA LEU A 119 -10.33 -4.21 8.39
C LEU A 119 -9.02 -4.14 7.60
N ASP A 120 -7.97 -3.52 8.16
CA ASP A 120 -6.61 -3.49 7.60
C ASP A 120 -6.08 -4.90 7.32
N ARG A 121 -6.17 -5.81 8.30
CA ARG A 121 -5.75 -7.21 8.11
C ARG A 121 -6.59 -7.92 7.04
N MET A 122 -7.89 -7.70 7.03
CA MET A 122 -8.80 -8.35 6.09
C MET A 122 -8.51 -7.90 4.65
N ILE A 123 -8.41 -6.60 4.40
CA ILE A 123 -8.14 -6.06 3.06
C ILE A 123 -6.74 -6.44 2.58
N THR A 124 -5.72 -6.33 3.44
CA THR A 124 -4.34 -6.66 3.12
C THR A 124 -4.15 -8.16 2.80
N PHE A 125 -4.99 -9.03 3.37
CA PHE A 125 -4.91 -10.46 3.11
C PHE A 125 -5.75 -10.89 1.91
N TRP A 126 -7.03 -10.53 1.86
CA TRP A 126 -7.95 -11.03 0.84
C TRP A 126 -7.73 -10.37 -0.51
N PHE A 127 -7.47 -9.06 -0.56
CA PHE A 127 -7.36 -8.35 -1.83
C PHE A 127 -6.16 -8.83 -2.68
N PRO A 128 -4.93 -8.93 -2.15
CA PRO A 128 -3.81 -9.45 -2.93
C PRO A 128 -3.98 -10.93 -3.28
N LYS A 129 -4.59 -11.74 -2.39
CA LYS A 129 -4.86 -13.16 -2.66
C LYS A 129 -5.78 -13.34 -3.86
N LEU A 130 -6.90 -12.61 -3.90
CA LEU A 130 -7.82 -12.65 -5.03
C LEU A 130 -7.14 -12.19 -6.33
N GLY A 131 -6.30 -11.16 -6.26
CA GLY A 131 -5.49 -10.72 -7.38
C GLY A 131 -4.55 -11.82 -7.90
N MET A 132 -3.81 -12.46 -7.00
CA MET A 132 -2.88 -13.54 -7.36
C MET A 132 -3.59 -14.76 -7.95
N THR A 133 -4.77 -15.13 -7.43
CA THR A 133 -5.55 -16.23 -8.02
C THR A 133 -6.03 -15.90 -9.43
N SER A 134 -6.45 -14.66 -9.68
CA SER A 134 -6.87 -14.22 -11.02
C SER A 134 -5.73 -14.25 -12.02
N ILE A 135 -4.53 -13.81 -11.60
CA ILE A 135 -3.34 -13.85 -12.46
C ILE A 135 -2.89 -15.28 -12.70
N ALA A 136 -2.85 -16.13 -11.66
CA ALA A 136 -2.51 -17.53 -11.83
C ALA A 136 -3.46 -18.23 -12.82
N TRP A 137 -4.77 -17.96 -12.72
CA TRP A 137 -5.76 -18.47 -13.66
C TRP A 137 -5.54 -17.94 -15.08
N TYR A 138 -5.28 -16.64 -15.23
CA TYR A 138 -4.99 -16.00 -16.51
C TYR A 138 -3.73 -16.58 -17.16
N THR A 139 -2.65 -16.72 -16.40
CA THR A 139 -1.41 -17.32 -16.89
C THR A 139 -1.58 -18.80 -17.25
N MET A 140 -2.32 -19.56 -16.44
CA MET A 140 -2.61 -20.97 -16.75
C MET A 140 -3.36 -21.11 -18.08
N ARG A 141 -4.33 -20.24 -18.35
CA ARG A 141 -5.02 -20.19 -19.65
C ARG A 141 -4.05 -19.97 -20.81
N HIS A 142 -3.13 -19.01 -20.66
CA HIS A 142 -2.10 -18.75 -21.67
C HIS A 142 -1.20 -19.96 -21.90
N PHE A 143 -0.74 -20.62 -20.83
CA PHE A 143 0.06 -21.84 -20.96
C PHE A 143 -0.65 -22.96 -21.71
N VAL A 144 -1.95 -23.16 -21.47
CA VAL A 144 -2.76 -24.17 -22.17
C VAL A 144 -3.01 -23.79 -23.63
N ALA A 145 -3.06 -22.49 -23.96
CA ALA A 145 -3.28 -21.99 -25.32
C ALA A 145 -2.02 -21.99 -26.21
N ILE A 146 -0.83 -22.24 -25.65
CA ILE A 146 0.41 -22.31 -26.42
C ILE A 146 0.40 -23.56 -27.31
N ASN A 147 0.25 -23.34 -28.62
CA ASN A 147 0.24 -24.41 -29.63
C ASN A 147 1.60 -24.62 -30.31
N THR A 148 2.62 -23.83 -29.94
CA THR A 148 3.97 -23.90 -30.54
C THR A 148 5.01 -24.35 -29.51
N PRO A 149 6.01 -25.16 -29.91
CA PRO A 149 7.00 -25.71 -28.98
C PRO A 149 7.87 -24.66 -28.28
N TYR A 150 7.90 -23.42 -28.78
CA TYR A 150 8.65 -22.30 -28.22
C TYR A 150 7.79 -21.04 -28.03
N GLY A 151 6.48 -21.19 -27.84
CA GLY A 151 5.60 -20.06 -27.54
C GLY A 151 5.87 -19.50 -26.13
N LEU A 152 5.94 -18.18 -26.00
CA LEU A 152 6.00 -17.50 -24.70
C LEU A 152 4.57 -17.14 -24.23
N PRO A 153 4.28 -17.23 -22.91
CA PRO A 153 2.93 -16.94 -22.38
C PRO A 153 2.46 -15.51 -22.60
N TYR A 154 3.40 -14.56 -22.73
CA TYR A 154 3.06 -13.17 -23.03
C TYR A 154 3.83 -12.69 -24.25
N ARG A 155 3.17 -11.83 -25.03
CA ARG A 155 3.74 -11.15 -26.18
C ARG A 155 4.80 -10.13 -25.76
N GLY A 156 5.82 -9.96 -26.60
CA GLY A 156 6.97 -9.11 -26.31
C GLY A 156 8.10 -9.31 -27.32
N TYR A 157 8.68 -8.20 -27.76
CA TYR A 157 9.81 -8.21 -28.66
C TYR A 157 11.11 -8.40 -27.87
N PHE A 158 11.94 -9.35 -28.29
CA PHE A 158 13.25 -9.62 -27.69
C PHE A 158 14.34 -9.48 -28.75
N PRO A 159 15.44 -8.75 -28.46
CA PRO A 159 16.52 -8.53 -29.43
C PRO A 159 17.40 -9.77 -29.67
N TYR A 160 17.05 -10.92 -29.09
CA TYR A 160 17.77 -12.17 -29.21
C TYR A 160 16.80 -13.30 -29.55
N ASN A 161 17.28 -14.29 -30.31
CA ASN A 161 16.48 -15.44 -30.68
C ASN A 161 16.46 -16.48 -29.54
N TYR A 162 15.34 -16.53 -28.81
CA TYR A 162 15.14 -17.47 -27.70
C TYR A 162 14.80 -18.90 -28.14
N THR A 163 14.43 -19.10 -29.41
CA THR A 163 14.02 -20.41 -29.97
C THR A 163 15.19 -21.35 -30.23
N VAL A 164 16.42 -20.82 -30.32
CA VAL A 164 17.62 -21.59 -30.72
C VAL A 164 18.11 -22.54 -29.62
N ASN A 165 17.94 -22.17 -28.35
CA ASN A 165 18.47 -22.93 -27.22
C ASN A 165 17.39 -23.09 -26.14
N PRO A 166 17.06 -24.34 -25.72
CA PRO A 166 16.10 -24.57 -24.65
C PRO A 166 16.40 -23.83 -23.34
N VAL A 167 17.68 -23.67 -23.00
CA VAL A 167 18.10 -22.94 -21.79
C VAL A 167 17.71 -21.47 -21.88
N ILE A 168 17.93 -20.85 -23.04
CA ILE A 168 17.60 -19.43 -23.27
C ILE A 168 16.08 -19.24 -23.24
N TYR A 169 15.33 -20.14 -23.88
CA TYR A 169 13.86 -20.14 -23.81
C TYR A 169 13.35 -20.18 -22.37
N TRP A 170 13.82 -21.13 -21.55
CA TRP A 170 13.40 -21.24 -20.14
C TRP A 170 13.82 -20.02 -19.32
N CYS A 171 15.01 -19.47 -19.55
CA CYS A 171 15.44 -18.24 -18.89
C CYS A 171 14.53 -17.05 -19.23
N THR A 172 14.14 -16.90 -20.50
CA THR A 172 13.22 -15.84 -20.95
C THR A 172 11.82 -16.04 -20.37
N ALA A 173 11.30 -17.28 -20.37
CA ALA A 173 10.02 -17.61 -19.78
C ALA A 173 9.98 -17.31 -18.26
N VAL A 174 11.01 -17.71 -17.52
CA VAL A 174 11.12 -17.43 -16.07
C VAL A 174 11.24 -15.92 -15.82
N LYS A 175 12.04 -15.20 -16.62
CA LYS A 175 12.14 -13.73 -16.53
C LYS A 175 10.79 -13.05 -16.75
N GLN A 176 10.04 -13.47 -17.76
CA GLN A 176 8.73 -12.93 -18.09
C GLN A 176 7.72 -13.20 -16.98
N MET A 177 7.65 -14.44 -16.49
CA MET A 177 6.80 -14.83 -15.36
C MET A 177 7.11 -14.02 -14.10
N TYR A 178 8.40 -13.90 -13.77
CA TYR A 178 8.84 -13.11 -12.64
C TYR A 178 8.42 -11.63 -12.75
N SER A 179 8.57 -11.04 -13.94
CA SER A 179 8.16 -9.65 -14.20
C SER A 179 6.66 -9.45 -13.99
N VAL A 180 5.82 -10.35 -14.50
CA VAL A 180 4.36 -10.25 -14.36
C VAL A 180 3.91 -10.48 -12.90
N ILE A 181 4.54 -11.42 -12.19
CA ILE A 181 4.27 -11.65 -10.77
C ILE A 181 4.65 -10.41 -9.95
N ILE A 182 5.80 -9.79 -10.22
CA ILE A 182 6.18 -8.54 -9.56
C ILE A 182 5.20 -7.44 -9.86
N LEU A 183 4.86 -7.21 -11.13
CA LEU A 183 3.88 -6.20 -11.55
C LEU A 183 2.60 -6.33 -10.72
N ALA A 184 2.10 -7.56 -10.58
CA ALA A 184 0.92 -7.88 -9.81
C ALA A 184 1.06 -7.58 -8.32
N VAL A 185 2.14 -8.03 -7.69
CA VAL A 185 2.39 -7.84 -6.26
C VAL A 185 2.56 -6.36 -5.93
N VAL A 186 3.29 -5.63 -6.78
CA VAL A 186 3.44 -4.17 -6.70
C VAL A 186 2.07 -3.50 -6.76
N ASN A 187 1.30 -3.78 -7.82
CA ASN A 187 -0.02 -3.19 -7.99
C ASN A 187 -0.97 -3.51 -6.82
N ALA A 188 -0.98 -4.76 -6.36
CA ALA A 188 -1.77 -5.18 -5.21
C ALA A 188 -1.34 -4.45 -3.93
N GLY A 189 -0.04 -4.32 -3.69
CA GLY A 189 0.53 -3.57 -2.57
C GLY A 189 0.09 -2.11 -2.57
N PHE A 190 0.11 -1.46 -3.74
CA PHE A 190 -0.39 -0.09 -3.90
C PHE A 190 -1.89 0.04 -3.65
N ASN A 191 -2.68 -0.89 -4.18
CA ASN A 191 -4.14 -0.85 -4.03
C ASN A 191 -4.58 -1.03 -2.58
N VAL A 192 -3.81 -1.75 -1.75
CA VAL A 192 -4.09 -1.86 -0.31
C VAL A 192 -3.40 -0.78 0.53
N PHE A 193 -2.29 -0.21 0.06
CA PHE A 193 -1.53 0.82 0.79
C PHE A 193 -2.37 2.05 1.15
N LEU A 194 -3.04 2.67 0.17
CA LEU A 194 -3.80 3.90 0.44
C LEU A 194 -5.03 3.64 1.35
N PRO A 195 -5.88 2.63 1.09
CA PRO A 195 -7.00 2.31 1.98
C PRO A 195 -6.58 1.98 3.41
N THR A 196 -5.46 1.30 3.59
CA THR A 196 -4.99 0.92 4.94
C THR A 196 -4.49 2.14 5.71
N MET A 197 -3.81 3.09 5.06
CA MET A 197 -3.49 4.39 5.65
C MET A 197 -4.76 5.17 6.03
N MET A 198 -5.77 5.18 5.15
CA MET A 198 -7.06 5.82 5.45
C MET A 198 -7.73 5.18 6.68
N PHE A 199 -7.75 3.85 6.79
CA PHE A 199 -8.32 3.17 7.96
C PHE A 199 -7.61 3.53 9.27
N GLN A 200 -6.29 3.67 9.24
CA GLN A 200 -5.53 4.11 10.41
C GLN A 200 -5.92 5.55 10.81
N VAL A 201 -5.97 6.48 9.86
CA VAL A 201 -6.40 7.87 10.11
C VAL A 201 -7.85 7.91 10.64
N CYS A 202 -8.77 7.19 10.00
CA CYS A 202 -10.16 7.08 10.44
C CYS A 202 -10.25 6.51 11.86
N GLY A 203 -9.49 5.46 12.18
CA GLY A 203 -9.45 4.89 13.53
C GLY A 203 -9.00 5.90 14.58
N LYS A 204 -7.98 6.70 14.27
CA LYS A 204 -7.52 7.79 15.15
C LYS A 204 -8.56 8.90 15.32
N LEU A 205 -9.24 9.28 14.23
CA LEU A 205 -10.32 10.27 14.28
C LEU A 205 -11.51 9.78 15.13
N THR A 206 -11.89 8.51 15.01
CA THR A 206 -12.98 7.94 15.82
C THR A 206 -12.61 7.88 17.30
N VAL A 207 -11.34 7.58 17.63
CA VAL A 207 -10.85 7.67 19.01
C VAL A 207 -10.89 9.11 19.53
N LEU A 208 -10.51 10.10 18.72
CA LEU A 208 -10.58 11.51 19.09
C LEU A 208 -12.03 11.95 19.36
N GLN A 209 -12.97 11.53 18.50
CA GLN A 209 -14.40 11.76 18.71
C GLN A 209 -14.91 11.12 20.01
N HIS A 210 -14.45 9.90 20.33
CA HIS A 210 -14.81 9.22 21.57
C HIS A 210 -14.31 10.00 22.80
N ARG A 211 -13.04 10.45 22.80
CA ARG A 211 -12.49 11.29 23.86
C ARG A 211 -13.30 12.57 24.06
N PHE A 212 -13.66 13.23 22.97
CA PHE A 212 -14.45 14.46 23.02
C PHE A 212 -15.84 14.23 23.65
N LYS A 213 -16.53 13.14 23.27
CA LYS A 213 -17.82 12.77 23.89
C LYS A 213 -17.69 12.48 25.38
N LEU A 214 -16.63 11.78 25.80
CA LEU A 214 -16.37 11.53 27.22
C LEU A 214 -16.12 12.82 28.01
N LEU A 215 -15.42 13.78 27.40
CA LEU A 215 -15.13 15.08 28.02
C LEU A 215 -16.41 15.92 28.18
N ILE A 216 -17.25 16.01 27.15
CA ILE A 216 -18.56 16.69 27.24
C ILE A 216 -19.43 16.07 28.34
N LYS A 217 -19.49 14.73 28.41
CA LYS A 217 -20.27 14.05 29.45
C LYS A 217 -19.75 14.34 30.86
N LYS A 218 -18.42 14.45 31.04
CA LYS A 218 -17.83 14.85 32.33
C LYS A 218 -18.20 16.29 32.69
N LEU A 219 -18.16 17.21 31.73
CA LEU A 219 -18.60 18.60 31.94
C LEU A 219 -20.08 18.68 32.36
N GLU A 220 -20.96 17.93 31.69
CA GLU A 220 -22.39 17.91 32.01
C GLU A 220 -22.67 17.38 33.42
N ILE A 221 -21.94 16.34 33.85
CA ILE A 221 -22.01 15.82 35.22
C ILE A 221 -21.54 16.86 36.25
N ILE A 222 -20.42 17.54 35.98
CA ILE A 222 -19.89 18.59 36.87
C ILE A 222 -20.89 19.76 36.96
N ALA A 223 -21.41 20.22 35.83
CA ALA A 223 -22.39 21.31 35.76
C ALA A 223 -23.72 20.98 36.46
N SER A 224 -24.14 19.71 36.46
CA SER A 224 -25.37 19.27 37.14
C SER A 224 -25.18 18.99 38.63
N THR A 225 -24.00 18.51 39.04
CA THR A 225 -23.69 18.17 40.44
C THR A 225 -23.31 19.41 41.27
N ASP A 226 -22.67 20.41 40.65
CA ASP A 226 -21.95 21.47 41.38
C ASP A 226 -22.51 22.88 41.17
N LYS A 227 -23.83 23.00 40.91
CA LYS A 227 -24.57 24.28 40.75
C LYS A 227 -24.40 25.27 41.92
N LYS A 228 -23.79 24.87 43.05
CA LYS A 228 -23.60 25.69 44.25
C LYS A 228 -22.13 26.05 44.56
N VAL A 229 -21.12 25.49 43.90
CA VAL A 229 -19.70 25.64 44.32
C VAL A 229 -18.76 26.05 43.18
N LEU A 230 -19.08 25.75 41.92
CA LEU A 230 -18.19 26.07 40.80
C LEU A 230 -18.60 27.41 40.14
N SER A 231 -17.75 28.43 40.28
CA SER A 231 -17.92 29.74 39.60
C SER A 231 -18.01 29.54 38.08
N GLU A 232 -18.99 30.17 37.43
CA GLU A 232 -19.19 30.14 35.96
C GLU A 232 -17.89 30.42 35.17
N ASP A 233 -16.97 31.20 35.74
CA ASP A 233 -15.67 31.49 35.14
C ASP A 233 -14.76 30.26 35.06
N LYS A 234 -14.77 29.38 36.07
CA LYS A 234 -14.00 28.12 36.04
C LYS A 234 -14.54 27.15 34.99
N LEU A 235 -15.86 27.14 34.77
CA LEU A 235 -16.49 26.31 33.75
C LEU A 235 -16.07 26.80 32.35
N LYS A 236 -16.15 28.11 32.11
CA LYS A 236 -15.72 28.73 30.83
C LYS A 236 -14.24 28.50 30.53
N ILE A 237 -13.36 28.61 31.53
CA ILE A 237 -11.92 28.36 31.34
C ILE A 237 -11.68 26.90 30.95
N LEU A 238 -12.39 25.95 31.57
CA LEU A 238 -12.28 24.53 31.26
C LEU A 238 -12.81 24.21 29.85
N GLU A 239 -13.94 24.79 29.45
CA GLU A 239 -14.47 24.67 28.08
C GLU A 239 -13.51 25.24 27.04
N GLN A 240 -12.89 26.40 27.31
CA GLN A 240 -11.89 26.99 26.43
C GLN A 240 -10.64 26.12 26.30
N GLN A 241 -10.14 25.55 27.39
CA GLN A 241 -9.01 24.60 27.36
C GLN A 241 -9.37 23.34 26.54
N LEU A 242 -10.61 22.86 26.65
CA LEU A 242 -11.07 21.69 25.90
C LEU A 242 -11.22 21.94 24.40
N LEU A 243 -11.76 23.10 24.03
CA LEU A 243 -11.84 23.53 22.63
C LEU A 243 -10.44 23.73 22.05
N HIS A 244 -9.53 24.33 22.81
CA HIS A 244 -8.13 24.50 22.43
C HIS A 244 -7.47 23.14 22.14
N ASP A 245 -7.54 22.19 23.08
CA ASP A 245 -6.99 20.85 22.91
C ASP A 245 -7.63 20.12 21.71
N TRP A 246 -8.93 20.27 21.50
CA TRP A 246 -9.63 19.66 20.36
C TRP A 246 -9.18 20.22 19.01
N VAL A 247 -9.01 21.54 18.93
CA VAL A 247 -8.51 22.25 17.74
C VAL A 247 -7.06 21.88 17.46
N GLU A 248 -6.19 21.86 18.47
CA GLU A 248 -4.80 21.41 18.31
C GLU A 248 -4.71 19.97 17.79
N ASN A 249 -5.55 19.07 18.34
CA ASN A 249 -5.57 17.67 17.93
C ASN A 249 -6.06 17.50 16.48
N HIS A 250 -7.03 18.30 16.02
CA HIS A 250 -7.47 18.29 14.62
C HIS A 250 -6.44 18.90 13.68
N ILE A 251 -5.82 20.01 14.07
CA ILE A 251 -4.75 20.65 13.29
C ILE A 251 -3.56 19.71 13.13
N ALA A 252 -3.21 18.94 14.17
CA ALA A 252 -2.12 17.97 14.13
C ALA A 252 -2.36 16.81 13.14
N ILE A 253 -3.61 16.52 12.78
CA ILE A 253 -3.95 15.51 11.76
C ILE A 253 -3.86 16.11 10.34
N LEU A 254 -4.15 17.41 10.19
CA LEU A 254 -4.21 18.09 8.88
C LEU A 254 -2.85 18.65 8.40
N LYS A 255 -1.87 18.83 9.28
CA LYS A 255 -0.51 19.32 8.98
C LYS A 255 0.50 18.18 8.82
#